data_AF-A0A1C9WAL7-F1
#
_entry.id   AF-A0A1C9WAL7-F1
#
_cell.length_a   1.000
_cell.length_b   1.000
_cell.length_c   1.000
_cell.angle_alpha   90.00
_cell.angle_beta   90.00
_cell.angle_gamma   90.00
#
_symmetry.space_group_name_H-M   'P 1'
#
loop_
_entity.id
_entity.type
_entity.pdbx_description
1 polymer ?
#
loop_
_entity_poly.entity_id
_entity_poly.type
_entity_poly.pdbx_seq_one_letter_code
_entity_poly.pdbx_strand_id
1 'polypeptide(L)'
;MRWLLALGLILPTGVFALSDTDSEARQAGGGASPYLSFCQQRFYEEEDGRLLCNWAVNFNFACFVSYPSNKVIQAGSKITDAEVVGECDNGEPIIKIMHY
;
A
#
# COMPACT_ATOMS: atom_id res chain seq x y z
N MET A 1 45.54 -21.12 43.41
CA MET A 1 44.57 -20.10 42.96
C MET A 1 44.65 -20.00 41.44
N ARG A 2 43.58 -20.36 40.75
CA ARG A 2 43.51 -20.53 39.29
C ARG A 2 42.68 -19.35 38.75
N TRP A 3 43.31 -18.34 38.16
CA TRP A 3 42.63 -17.21 37.55
C TRP A 3 42.49 -17.45 36.04
N LEU A 4 41.25 -17.60 35.60
CA LEU A 4 40.85 -17.78 34.21
C LEU A 4 40.82 -16.40 33.53
N LEU A 5 41.53 -16.29 32.40
CA LEU A 5 41.44 -15.19 31.45
C LEU A 5 40.05 -15.19 30.80
N ALA A 6 39.24 -14.18 31.09
CA ALA A 6 37.98 -13.94 30.39
C ALA A 6 38.27 -13.07 29.15
N LEU A 7 38.43 -13.72 28.00
CA LEU A 7 38.45 -13.07 26.69
C LEU A 7 37.00 -12.67 26.34
N GLY A 8 36.66 -11.40 26.53
CA GLY A 8 35.38 -10.85 26.09
C GLY A 8 35.41 -10.56 24.60
N LEU A 9 34.81 -11.47 23.80
CA LEU A 9 34.58 -11.27 22.37
C LEU A 9 33.45 -10.24 22.20
N ILE A 10 33.78 -9.02 21.78
CA ILE A 10 32.79 -8.01 21.37
C ILE A 10 32.42 -8.32 19.92
N LEU A 11 31.27 -8.95 19.68
CA LEU A 11 30.69 -9.06 18.34
C LEU A 11 29.94 -7.75 18.03
N PRO A 12 30.31 -7.00 16.97
CA PRO A 12 29.47 -5.93 16.47
C PRO A 12 28.23 -6.55 15.82
N THR A 13 27.05 -6.35 16.41
CA THR A 13 25.78 -6.64 15.76
C THR A 13 25.59 -5.65 14.61
N GLY A 14 25.77 -6.15 13.39
CA GLY A 14 25.51 -5.41 12.16
C GLY A 14 24.06 -4.93 12.15
N VAL A 15 23.88 -3.61 12.17
CA VAL A 15 22.60 -2.97 11.88
C VAL A 15 22.41 -3.05 10.37
N PHE A 16 21.73 -4.09 9.91
CA PHE A 16 21.18 -4.12 8.57
C PHE A 16 20.04 -3.11 8.53
N ALA A 17 20.37 -1.86 8.17
CA ALA A 17 19.38 -0.90 7.72
C ALA A 17 18.78 -1.44 6.42
N LEU A 18 17.62 -2.10 6.52
CA LEU A 18 16.77 -2.36 5.38
C LEU A 18 16.36 -0.96 4.87
N SER A 19 16.99 -0.51 3.79
CA SER A 19 16.48 0.66 3.06
C SER A 19 15.16 0.24 2.45
N ASP A 20 14.09 0.58 3.14
CA ASP A 20 12.73 0.50 2.63
C ASP A 20 12.75 1.16 1.25
N THR A 21 12.54 0.36 0.22
CA THR A 21 12.46 0.84 -1.16
C THR A 21 11.07 1.43 -1.33
N ASP A 22 10.76 2.45 -0.53
CA ASP A 22 9.61 3.32 -0.69
C ASP A 22 10.12 4.67 -1.22
N SER A 23 10.85 4.57 -2.33
CA SER A 23 11.27 5.74 -3.09
C SER A 23 10.06 6.25 -3.84
N GLU A 24 9.32 7.10 -3.14
CA GLU A 24 8.69 8.32 -3.63
C GLU A 24 8.40 8.33 -5.13
N ALA A 25 7.11 8.29 -5.47
CA ALA A 25 6.58 8.79 -6.73
C ALA A 25 7.01 10.25 -6.94
N ARG A 26 8.23 10.45 -7.46
CA ARG A 26 8.74 11.72 -7.95
C ARG A 26 9.17 11.53 -9.40
N GLN A 27 8.18 11.53 -10.28
CA GLN A 27 8.38 11.98 -11.65
C GLN A 27 7.40 13.10 -11.96
N ALA A 28 7.73 14.29 -11.43
CA ALA A 28 7.25 15.54 -11.98
C ALA A 28 8.08 15.84 -13.25
N GLY A 29 7.53 15.49 -14.42
CA GLY A 29 8.18 15.73 -15.71
C GLY A 29 7.53 14.92 -16.83
N GLY A 30 6.45 15.44 -17.40
CA GLY A 30 5.54 14.76 -18.32
C GLY A 30 4.26 14.36 -17.58
N GLY A 31 3.11 14.90 -17.98
CA GLY A 31 1.84 14.69 -17.25
C GLY A 31 1.59 13.21 -17.02
N ALA A 32 1.55 12.80 -15.74
CA ALA A 32 1.27 11.43 -15.37
C ALA A 32 -0.07 11.02 -15.99
N SER A 33 -0.09 9.85 -16.65
CA SER A 33 -1.35 9.30 -17.16
C SER A 33 -2.19 8.86 -15.96
N PRO A 34 -3.51 9.08 -15.97
CA PRO A 34 -4.40 8.59 -14.93
C PRO A 34 -4.25 7.08 -14.72
N TYR A 35 -4.34 6.66 -13.46
CA TYR A 35 -4.45 5.28 -13.03
C TYR A 35 -5.92 4.92 -12.80
N LEU A 36 -6.29 3.71 -13.21
CA LEU A 36 -7.55 3.06 -12.86
C LEU A 36 -7.29 2.05 -11.75
N SER A 37 -7.95 2.24 -10.60
CA SER A 37 -7.76 1.42 -9.41
C SER A 37 -9.08 0.81 -8.95
N PHE A 38 -9.03 -0.42 -8.45
CA PHE A 38 -10.16 -1.21 -7.98
C PHE A 38 -9.99 -1.59 -6.51
N CYS A 39 -11.10 -1.75 -5.80
CA CYS A 39 -11.10 -2.01 -4.36
C CYS A 39 -12.40 -2.69 -3.95
N GLN A 40 -12.36 -3.62 -2.98
CA GLN A 40 -13.59 -4.10 -2.32
C GLN A 40 -14.19 -2.99 -1.47
N GLN A 41 -15.47 -2.68 -1.67
CA GLN A 41 -16.14 -1.55 -1.04
C GLN A 41 -16.05 -1.56 0.50
N ARG A 42 -16.05 -2.74 1.13
CA ARG A 42 -15.94 -2.87 2.59
C ARG A 42 -14.63 -2.34 3.19
N PHE A 43 -13.59 -2.19 2.36
CA PHE A 43 -12.27 -1.68 2.77
C PHE A 43 -12.05 -0.23 2.34
N TYR A 44 -13.02 0.38 1.67
CA TYR A 44 -12.94 1.77 1.21
C TYR A 44 -13.30 2.72 2.35
N GLU A 45 -12.33 3.53 2.75
CA GLU A 45 -12.52 4.59 3.73
C GLU A 45 -11.93 5.89 3.18
N GLU A 46 -12.61 7.01 3.46
CA GLU A 46 -12.14 8.35 3.11
C GLU A 46 -11.94 9.15 4.41
N GLU A 47 -10.68 9.41 4.77
CA GLU A 47 -10.30 10.04 6.04
C GLU A 47 -9.12 11.00 5.84
N ASP A 48 -9.21 12.21 6.40
CA ASP A 48 -8.16 13.24 6.34
C ASP A 48 -7.62 13.52 4.93
N GLY A 49 -8.50 13.52 3.93
CA GLY A 49 -8.10 13.72 2.52
C GLY A 49 -7.33 12.54 1.93
N ARG A 50 -7.47 11.34 2.50
CA ARG A 50 -6.88 10.09 2.01
C ARG A 50 -7.97 9.10 1.66
N LEU A 51 -7.78 8.37 0.57
CA LEU A 51 -8.59 7.23 0.17
C LEU A 51 -7.83 5.96 0.57
N LEU A 52 -8.30 5.32 1.62
CA LEU A 52 -7.73 4.10 2.17
C LEU A 52 -8.43 2.92 1.53
N CYS A 53 -7.67 2.10 0.81
CA CYS A 53 -8.10 0.76 0.43
C CYS A 53 -6.92 -0.07 -0.04
N ASN A 54 -7.11 -1.37 -0.12
CA ASN A 54 -6.24 -2.28 -0.84
C ASN A 54 -6.40 -2.16 -2.37
N TRP A 55 -5.94 -1.03 -2.92
CA TRP A 55 -6.07 -0.72 -4.35
C TRP A 55 -5.35 -1.75 -5.24
N ALA A 56 -6.11 -2.32 -6.19
CA ALA A 56 -5.65 -3.23 -7.21
C ALA A 56 -5.72 -2.58 -8.60
N VAL A 57 -4.74 -2.86 -9.46
CA VAL A 57 -4.74 -2.39 -10.87
C VAL A 57 -5.61 -3.26 -11.79
N ASN A 58 -6.24 -4.30 -11.25
CA ASN A 58 -7.06 -5.25 -11.97
C ASN A 58 -8.31 -5.58 -11.14
N PHE A 59 -9.46 -5.60 -11.79
CA PHE A 59 -10.76 -5.92 -11.17
C PHE A 59 -10.73 -7.25 -10.42
N ASN A 60 -10.24 -8.32 -11.03
CA ASN A 60 -10.22 -9.65 -10.40
C ASN A 60 -9.30 -9.71 -9.18
N PHE A 61 -8.20 -8.94 -9.19
CA PHE A 61 -7.29 -8.90 -8.05
C PHE A 61 -7.86 -8.16 -6.85
N ALA A 62 -8.84 -7.27 -7.02
CA ALA A 62 -9.50 -6.61 -5.90
C ALA A 62 -10.15 -7.61 -4.93
N CYS A 63 -10.58 -8.78 -5.40
CA CYS A 63 -11.20 -9.82 -4.58
C CYS A 63 -10.23 -10.59 -3.67
N PHE A 64 -8.94 -10.58 -3.98
CA PHE A 64 -7.94 -11.40 -3.27
C PHE A 64 -7.11 -10.61 -2.27
N VAL A 65 -7.35 -9.32 -2.09
CA VAL A 65 -6.57 -8.49 -1.18
C VAL A 65 -7.18 -8.48 0.22
N SER A 66 -6.37 -8.85 1.22
CA SER A 66 -6.78 -8.97 2.62
C SER A 66 -6.45 -7.72 3.43
N TYR A 67 -7.23 -7.45 4.47
CA TYR A 67 -6.94 -6.45 5.51
C TYR A 67 -5.53 -6.67 6.13
N PRO A 68 -4.79 -5.61 6.53
CA PRO A 68 -5.16 -4.19 6.54
C PRO A 68 -5.05 -3.49 5.18
N SER A 69 -5.78 -2.38 5.01
CA SER A 69 -5.63 -1.43 3.90
C SER A 69 -4.30 -0.71 4.01
N ASN A 70 -3.30 -1.12 3.23
CA ASN A 70 -1.96 -0.53 3.29
C ASN A 70 -1.63 0.41 2.12
N LYS A 71 -2.55 0.56 1.16
CA LYS A 71 -2.38 1.49 0.04
C LYS A 71 -3.24 2.73 0.23
N VAL A 72 -2.61 3.88 0.02
CA VAL A 72 -3.22 5.18 0.21
C VAL A 72 -3.18 5.95 -1.11
N ILE A 73 -4.32 6.49 -1.51
CA ILE A 73 -4.42 7.48 -2.59
C ILE A 73 -4.79 8.82 -1.97
N GLN A 74 -4.19 9.91 -2.43
CA GLN A 74 -4.57 11.25 -1.95
C GLN A 74 -5.94 11.62 -2.55
N ALA A 75 -6.90 12.05 -1.73
CA ALA A 75 -8.22 12.43 -2.22
C ALA A 75 -8.14 13.58 -3.25
N GLY A 76 -7.14 14.45 -3.12
CA GLY A 76 -6.85 15.51 -4.11
C GLY A 76 -6.35 15.01 -5.47
N SER A 77 -5.93 13.74 -5.60
CA SER A 77 -5.58 13.14 -6.90
C SER A 77 -6.74 12.39 -7.55
N LYS A 78 -7.90 12.29 -6.87
CA LYS A 78 -9.13 11.68 -7.40
C LYS A 78 -9.66 12.45 -8.61
N ILE A 79 -9.87 11.74 -9.70
CA ILE A 79 -10.47 12.28 -10.94
C ILE A 79 -11.97 11.97 -11.00
N THR A 80 -12.36 10.77 -10.53
CA THR A 80 -13.75 10.33 -10.47
C THR A 80 -14.09 9.82 -9.09
N ASP A 81 -15.35 9.99 -8.67
CA ASP A 81 -15.85 9.35 -7.46
C ASP A 81 -15.84 7.82 -7.57
N ALA A 82 -15.90 7.16 -6.41
CA ALA A 82 -15.98 5.71 -6.33
C ALA A 82 -17.29 5.20 -6.94
N GLU A 83 -17.18 4.30 -7.90
CA GLU A 83 -18.31 3.70 -8.60
C GLU A 83 -18.26 2.18 -8.43
N VAL A 84 -19.37 1.57 -8.00
CA VAL A 84 -19.50 0.10 -7.95
C VAL A 84 -19.58 -0.44 -9.38
N VAL A 85 -18.69 -1.36 -9.73
CA VAL A 85 -18.55 -1.89 -11.10
C VAL A 85 -18.71 -3.39 -11.21
N GLY A 86 -18.91 -4.08 -10.09
CA GLY A 86 -19.17 -5.50 -10.07
C GLY A 86 -19.05 -6.05 -8.66
N GLU A 87 -18.96 -7.37 -8.58
CA GLU A 87 -18.94 -8.12 -7.34
C GLU A 87 -17.90 -9.24 -7.42
N CYS A 88 -17.35 -9.63 -6.28
CA CYS A 88 -16.54 -10.84 -6.12
C CYS A 88 -17.42 -12.09 -6.07
N ASP A 89 -16.82 -13.28 -6.16
CA ASP A 89 -17.56 -14.57 -6.13
C ASP A 89 -18.37 -14.77 -4.84
N ASN A 90 -18.00 -14.09 -3.75
CA ASN A 90 -18.70 -14.09 -2.46
C ASN A 90 -19.79 -13.01 -2.36
N GLY A 91 -20.05 -12.25 -3.44
CA GLY A 91 -21.01 -11.14 -3.48
C GLY A 91 -20.50 -9.81 -2.93
N GLU A 92 -19.21 -9.70 -2.58
CA GLU A 92 -18.65 -8.44 -2.08
C GLU A 92 -18.51 -7.41 -3.22
N PRO A 93 -19.08 -6.20 -3.10
CA PRO A 93 -19.01 -5.19 -4.15
C PRO A 93 -17.59 -4.69 -4.40
N ILE A 94 -17.25 -4.45 -5.66
CA ILE A 94 -15.99 -3.86 -6.10
C ILE A 94 -16.26 -2.45 -6.63
N ILE A 95 -15.56 -1.48 -6.09
CA ILE A 95 -15.53 -0.11 -6.59
C ILE A 95 -14.34 0.11 -7.54
N LYS A 96 -14.49 1.04 -8.47
CA LYS A 96 -13.38 1.64 -9.24
C LYS A 96 -13.23 3.12 -8.90
N ILE A 97 -12.02 3.63 -9.05
CA ILE A 97 -11.72 5.07 -9.10
C ILE A 97 -10.67 5.35 -10.18
N MET A 98 -10.73 6.56 -10.76
CA MET A 98 -9.65 7.13 -11.56
C MET A 98 -8.90 8.15 -10.70
N HIS A 99 -7.57 8.11 -10.74
CA HIS A 99 -6.73 9.07 -10.01
C HIS A 99 -5.40 9.35 -10.71
N TYR A 100 -4.72 10.41 -10.32
CA TYR A 100 -3.31 10.65 -10.66
C TYR A 100 -2.37 10.05 -9.61
#